data_AF-A0A3R7AWP9-F1
#
_entry.id   AF-A0A3R7AWP9-F1
#
_cell.length_a   1.000
_cell.length_b   1.000
_cell.length_c   1.000
_cell.angle_alpha   90.00
_cell.angle_beta   90.00
_cell.angle_gamma   90.00
#
_symmetry.space_group_name_H-M   'P 1'
#
loop_
_entity.id
_entity.type
_entity.pdbx_description
1 polymer ?
#
loop_
_entity_poly.entity_id
_entity_poly.type
_entity_poly.pdbx_seq_one_letter_code
_entity_poly.pdbx_strand_id
1 'polypeptide(L)'
;MNAQKYRPNAHEWLNNFLKIDAMIKTFDDIVTKEFEEKLRDEIYARIEKTGFTKGRGQISSLNLGLRGYQCTFTNPKKSLTKLNNLILEISKITGWKKMNIPSNYKKIEGEIKKLSYSDIKENYTCFDDFLDEEKVFSYTIPYRNQIKCTVGIDL
;
A
#
# COMPACT_ATOMS: atom_id res chain seq x y z
N MET A 1 -3.87 9.09 -8.09
CA MET A 1 -4.38 8.04 -9.00
C MET A 1 -5.70 7.43 -8.53
N ASN A 2 -5.75 6.69 -7.41
CA ASN A 2 -7.04 6.20 -6.88
C ASN A 2 -8.00 7.35 -6.54
N ALA A 3 -7.48 8.43 -5.95
CA ALA A 3 -8.24 9.65 -5.68
C ALA A 3 -8.71 10.39 -6.96
N GLN A 4 -8.12 10.13 -8.14
CA GLN A 4 -8.65 10.64 -9.41
C GLN A 4 -9.86 9.79 -9.84
N LYS A 5 -9.79 8.45 -9.69
CA LYS A 5 -10.86 7.51 -10.07
C LYS A 5 -12.06 7.53 -9.11
N TYR A 6 -11.80 7.54 -7.81
CA TYR A 6 -12.81 7.51 -6.75
C TYR A 6 -12.87 8.85 -6.01
N ARG A 7 -12.90 9.92 -6.80
CA ARG A 7 -12.80 11.30 -6.31
C ARG A 7 -13.88 11.67 -5.28
N PRO A 8 -15.17 11.33 -5.46
CA PRO A 8 -16.19 11.63 -4.45
C PRO A 8 -15.88 11.02 -3.08
N ASN A 9 -15.52 9.74 -3.06
CA ASN A 9 -15.16 9.05 -1.82
C ASN A 9 -13.92 9.69 -1.18
N ALA A 10 -12.87 9.95 -1.97
CA ALA A 10 -11.65 10.58 -1.44
C ALA A 10 -11.92 11.98 -0.88
N HIS A 11 -12.79 12.75 -1.54
CA HIS A 11 -13.23 14.07 -1.07
C HIS A 11 -13.99 13.98 0.25
N GLU A 12 -14.92 13.04 0.37
CA GLU A 12 -15.66 12.79 1.62
C GLU A 12 -14.71 12.46 2.78
N TRP A 13 -13.76 11.55 2.54
CA TRP A 13 -12.74 11.19 3.53
C TRP A 13 -11.93 12.38 4.01
N LEU A 14 -11.39 13.18 3.09
CA LEU A 14 -10.54 14.32 3.44
C LEU A 14 -11.30 15.42 4.20
N ASN A 15 -12.58 15.64 3.89
CA ASN A 15 -13.35 16.71 4.49
C ASN A 15 -14.07 16.31 5.79
N ASN A 16 -14.44 15.04 5.94
CA ASN A 16 -15.28 14.60 7.06
C ASN A 16 -14.54 13.73 8.09
N PHE A 17 -13.52 12.98 7.69
CA PHE A 17 -12.90 11.96 8.54
C PHE A 17 -11.41 12.20 8.80
N LEU A 18 -10.66 12.71 7.82
CA LEU A 18 -9.21 12.83 7.88
C LEU A 18 -8.73 14.18 7.32
N LYS A 19 -8.92 15.23 8.13
CA LYS A 19 -8.61 16.62 7.78
C LYS A 19 -7.11 16.91 7.82
N ILE A 20 -6.41 16.50 6.77
CA ILE A 20 -4.99 16.84 6.57
C ILE A 20 -4.89 18.02 5.61
N ASP A 21 -4.53 19.20 6.12
CA ASP A 21 -4.49 20.45 5.36
C ASP A 21 -3.73 20.36 4.04
N ALA A 22 -2.56 19.73 4.05
CA ALA A 22 -1.74 19.57 2.86
C ALA A 22 -2.45 18.74 1.77
N MET A 23 -3.19 17.70 2.17
CA MET A 23 -3.94 16.86 1.23
C MET A 23 -5.19 17.57 0.71
N ILE A 24 -5.89 18.33 1.56
CA ILE A 24 -7.05 19.14 1.14
C ILE A 24 -6.61 20.19 0.12
N LYS A 25 -5.54 20.95 0.42
CA LYS A 25 -5.03 22.03 -0.45
C LYS A 25 -4.61 21.54 -1.83
N THR A 26 -4.10 20.31 -1.93
CA THR A 26 -3.58 19.75 -3.19
C THR A 26 -4.57 18.81 -3.87
N PHE A 27 -5.76 18.60 -3.31
CA PHE A 27 -6.70 17.59 -3.78
C PHE A 27 -7.23 17.88 -5.19
N ASP A 28 -7.40 19.15 -5.54
CA ASP A 28 -7.90 19.56 -6.84
C ASP A 28 -6.81 19.47 -7.91
N ASP A 29 -5.55 19.70 -7.53
CA ASP A 29 -4.42 19.62 -8.45
C ASP A 29 -4.22 18.20 -8.98
N ILE A 30 -4.59 17.16 -8.20
CA ILE A 30 -4.30 15.78 -8.55
C ILE A 30 -4.90 15.32 -9.88
N VAL A 31 -5.95 15.97 -10.39
CA VAL A 31 -6.61 15.61 -11.66
C VAL A 31 -6.06 16.39 -12.85
N THR A 32 -5.14 17.33 -12.63
CA THR A 32 -4.56 18.17 -13.68
C THR A 32 -3.43 17.45 -14.40
N LYS A 33 -3.22 17.80 -15.68
CA LYS A 33 -2.08 17.32 -16.46
C LYS A 33 -0.76 17.82 -15.86
N GLU A 34 -0.71 19.06 -15.39
CA GLU A 34 0.48 19.67 -14.79
C GLU A 34 0.97 18.89 -13.56
N PHE A 35 0.03 18.45 -12.70
CA PHE A 35 0.37 17.58 -11.57
C PHE A 35 1.00 16.26 -12.03
N GLU A 36 0.47 15.65 -13.10
CA GLU A 36 1.02 14.41 -13.64
C GLU A 36 2.41 14.61 -14.27
N GLU A 37 2.64 15.73 -14.94
CA GLU A 37 3.96 16.12 -15.45
C GLU A 37 4.98 16.26 -14.31
N LYS A 38 4.62 17.00 -13.25
CA LYS A 38 5.45 17.12 -12.03
C LYS A 38 5.72 15.75 -11.38
N LEU A 39 4.70 14.89 -11.27
CA LEU A 39 4.86 13.54 -10.73
C LEU A 39 5.86 12.71 -11.55
N ARG A 40 5.78 12.76 -12.88
CA ARG A 40 6.69 12.05 -13.79
C ARG A 40 8.12 12.59 -13.64
N ASP A 41 8.27 13.90 -13.76
CA ASP A 41 9.58 14.53 -13.94
C ASP A 41 10.34 14.68 -12.63
N GLU A 42 9.64 14.87 -11.52
CA GLU A 42 10.29 15.10 -10.22
C GLU A 42 10.33 13.84 -9.36
N ILE A 43 9.22 13.09 -9.27
CA ILE A 43 9.13 11.96 -8.35
C ILE A 43 9.58 10.66 -9.01
N TYR A 44 9.02 10.31 -10.18
CA TYR A 44 9.37 9.05 -10.83
C TYR A 44 10.83 9.04 -11.27
N ALA A 45 11.34 10.12 -11.84
CA ALA A 45 12.75 10.24 -12.22
C ALA A 45 13.71 10.06 -11.03
N ARG A 46 13.33 10.50 -9.82
CA ARG A 46 14.14 10.27 -8.61
C ARG A 46 14.07 8.83 -8.14
N ILE A 47 12.88 8.21 -8.16
CA ILE A 47 12.71 6.80 -7.79
C ILE A 47 13.48 5.89 -8.74
N GLU A 48 13.50 6.16 -10.05
CA GLU A 48 14.24 5.37 -11.05
C GLU A 48 15.74 5.33 -10.76
N LYS A 49 16.31 6.44 -10.27
CA LYS A 49 17.74 6.54 -9.88
C LYS A 49 18.11 5.65 -8.68
N THR A 50 17.14 5.13 -7.94
CA THR A 50 17.40 4.22 -6.80
C THR A 50 17.79 2.80 -7.25
N GLY A 51 17.63 2.49 -8.53
CA GLY A 51 17.92 1.18 -9.12
C GLY A 51 16.77 0.17 -9.01
N PHE A 52 15.58 0.61 -8.54
CA PHE A 52 14.36 -0.18 -8.60
C PHE A 52 13.70 -0.08 -9.97
N THR A 53 13.48 -1.25 -10.59
CA THR A 53 12.67 -1.34 -11.80
C THR A 53 11.21 -1.05 -11.47
N LYS A 54 10.59 -0.18 -12.28
CA LYS A 54 9.17 0.15 -12.15
C LYS A 54 8.29 -1.08 -12.37
N GLY A 55 7.58 -1.50 -11.32
CA GLY A 55 6.46 -2.42 -11.45
C GLY A 55 5.28 -1.78 -12.17
N ARG A 56 4.40 -2.59 -12.76
CA ARG A 56 3.19 -2.12 -13.44
C ARG A 56 2.04 -2.02 -12.44
N GLY A 57 1.80 -0.82 -11.90
CA GLY A 57 0.57 -0.54 -11.16
C GLY A 57 -0.68 -0.80 -12.02
N GLN A 58 -1.75 -1.30 -11.40
CA GLN A 58 -3.00 -1.67 -12.10
C GLN A 58 -3.83 -0.47 -12.56
N ILE A 59 -3.62 0.68 -11.92
CA ILE A 59 -4.38 1.90 -12.17
C ILE A 59 -3.45 2.90 -12.84
N SER A 60 -3.97 3.64 -13.82
CA SER A 60 -3.30 4.71 -14.55
C SER A 60 -3.89 6.07 -14.21
N SER A 61 -3.11 7.12 -14.41
CA SER A 61 -3.54 8.49 -14.23
C SER A 61 -4.42 8.93 -15.40
N LEU A 62 -5.17 10.02 -15.23
CA LEU A 62 -6.17 10.45 -16.20
C LEU A 62 -5.54 11.02 -17.48
N ASN A 63 -4.50 11.85 -17.36
CA ASN A 63 -4.03 12.68 -18.47
C ASN A 63 -2.87 12.06 -19.25
N LEU A 64 -1.87 11.52 -18.55
CA LEU A 64 -0.64 10.96 -19.12
C LEU A 64 -0.59 9.43 -19.03
N GLY A 65 -1.62 8.79 -18.45
CA GLY A 65 -1.66 7.33 -18.28
C GLY A 65 -0.52 6.77 -17.41
N LEU A 66 0.08 7.60 -16.55
CA LEU A 66 1.13 7.20 -15.63
C LEU A 66 0.60 6.10 -14.73
N ARG A 67 1.32 4.99 -14.62
CA ARG A 67 0.99 3.90 -13.68
C ARG A 67 1.71 4.10 -12.36
N GLY A 68 1.02 3.74 -11.27
CA GLY A 68 1.58 3.77 -9.92
C GLY A 68 2.90 3.00 -9.86
N TYR A 69 3.91 3.60 -9.24
CA TYR A 69 5.23 3.02 -9.11
C TYR A 69 5.22 1.96 -8.01
N GLN A 70 5.36 0.69 -8.38
CA GLN A 70 5.45 -0.42 -7.44
C GLN A 70 6.88 -0.95 -7.42
N CYS A 71 7.55 -0.83 -6.28
CA CYS A 71 8.87 -1.42 -6.07
C CYS A 71 8.70 -2.87 -5.62
N THR A 72 9.07 -3.82 -6.48
CA THR A 72 9.05 -5.26 -6.16
C THR A 72 10.48 -5.78 -6.02
N PHE A 73 10.69 -6.68 -5.07
CA PHE A 73 11.95 -7.40 -4.87
C PHE A 73 11.68 -8.79 -4.33
N THR A 74 12.45 -9.78 -4.78
CA THR A 74 12.29 -11.19 -4.35
C THR A 74 13.11 -11.51 -3.10
N ASN A 75 14.23 -10.82 -2.91
CA ASN A 75 15.13 -11.07 -1.78
C ASN A 75 15.57 -9.73 -1.17
N PRO A 76 15.11 -9.39 0.04
CA PRO A 76 15.41 -8.10 0.67
C PRO A 76 16.92 -7.92 0.95
N LYS A 77 17.64 -9.00 1.25
CA LYS A 77 19.10 -8.94 1.47
C LYS A 77 19.83 -8.56 0.17
N LYS A 78 19.48 -9.20 -0.94
CA LYS A 78 20.06 -8.88 -2.27
C LYS A 78 19.67 -7.49 -2.76
N SER A 79 18.53 -6.96 -2.32
CA SER A 79 18.04 -5.63 -2.69
C SER A 79 18.31 -4.54 -1.64
N LEU A 80 19.09 -4.84 -0.58
CA LEU A 80 19.26 -3.96 0.58
C LEU A 80 19.81 -2.58 0.18
N THR A 81 20.80 -2.52 -0.71
CA THR A 81 21.35 -1.26 -1.20
C THR A 81 20.30 -0.42 -1.93
N LYS A 82 19.51 -1.05 -2.82
CA LYS A 82 18.43 -0.37 -3.54
C LYS A 82 17.35 0.12 -2.59
N LEU A 83 16.96 -0.69 -1.60
CA LEU A 83 16.02 -0.34 -0.54
C LEU A 83 16.50 0.89 0.25
N ASN A 84 17.76 0.88 0.67
CA ASN A 84 18.35 2.02 1.39
C ASN A 84 18.36 3.30 0.55
N ASN A 85 18.65 3.20 -0.75
CA ASN A 85 18.59 4.34 -1.66
C ASN A 85 17.16 4.85 -1.81
N LEU A 86 16.18 3.97 -1.98
CA LEU A 86 14.77 4.33 -2.07
C LEU A 86 14.27 5.04 -0.81
N ILE A 87 14.56 4.50 0.37
CA ILE A 87 14.14 5.11 1.64
C ILE A 87 14.82 6.46 1.86
N LEU A 88 16.09 6.59 1.46
CA LEU A 88 16.78 7.87 1.50
C LEU A 88 16.11 8.90 0.57
N GLU A 89 15.76 8.51 -0.65
CA GLU A 89 15.07 9.41 -1.59
C GLU A 89 13.67 9.77 -1.11
N ILE A 90 12.91 8.83 -0.55
CA ILE A 90 11.60 9.12 0.08
C ILE A 90 11.79 10.14 1.20
N SER A 91 12.76 9.94 2.09
CA SER A 91 13.07 10.87 3.19
C SER A 91 13.40 12.28 2.68
N LYS A 92 14.17 12.40 1.59
CA LYS A 92 14.47 13.69 0.96
C LYS A 92 13.25 14.36 0.33
N ILE A 93 12.37 13.58 -0.30
CA ILE A 93 11.16 14.08 -0.98
C ILE A 93 10.12 14.53 0.05
N THR A 94 9.87 13.73 1.09
CA THR A 94 8.79 13.97 2.05
C THR A 94 9.24 14.75 3.29
N GLY A 95 10.55 14.90 3.50
CA GLY A 95 11.11 15.42 4.75
C GLY A 95 10.97 14.46 5.94
N TRP A 96 10.46 13.25 5.73
CA TRP A 96 10.29 12.28 6.81
C TRP A 96 11.64 11.78 7.31
N LYS A 97 11.71 11.45 8.61
CA LYS A 97 12.88 10.79 9.17
C LYS A 97 13.16 9.50 8.40
N LYS A 98 14.39 9.33 7.94
CA LYS A 98 14.82 8.12 7.25
C LYS A 98 14.56 6.90 8.15
N MET A 99 13.86 5.91 7.61
CA MET A 99 13.65 4.63 8.29
C MET A 99 14.89 3.75 8.15
N ASN A 100 15.23 3.02 9.22
CA ASN A 100 16.30 2.03 9.18
C ASN A 100 15.74 0.71 8.70
N ILE A 101 16.28 0.19 7.60
CA ILE A 101 15.92 -1.12 7.07
C ILE A 101 16.78 -2.17 7.78
N PRO A 102 16.18 -3.20 8.40
CA PRO A 102 16.95 -4.25 9.06
C PRO A 102 17.80 -5.02 8.05
N SER A 103 18.97 -5.49 8.48
CA SER A 103 19.85 -6.34 7.66
C SER A 103 19.51 -7.83 7.79
N ASN A 104 18.82 -8.19 8.88
CA ASN A 104 18.41 -9.55 9.19
C ASN A 104 16.92 -9.73 8.97
N TYR A 105 16.57 -10.81 8.30
CA TYR A 105 15.19 -11.18 7.96
C TYR A 105 14.98 -12.64 8.33
N LYS A 106 13.92 -12.92 9.08
CA LYS A 106 13.37 -14.27 9.30
C LYS A 106 12.23 -14.46 8.29
N LYS A 107 12.28 -15.52 7.50
CA LYS A 107 11.13 -15.88 6.65
C LYS A 107 10.04 -16.41 7.57
N ILE A 108 8.84 -15.87 7.41
CA ILE A 108 7.64 -16.35 8.07
C ILE A 108 6.77 -16.97 6.97
N GLU A 109 6.29 -18.17 7.23
CA GLU A 109 5.35 -18.88 6.36
C GLU A 109 4.06 -19.10 7.12
N GLY A 110 2.93 -18.95 6.43
CA GLY A 110 1.62 -19.17 6.98
C GLY A 110 0.71 -19.75 5.92
N GLU A 111 -0.42 -20.30 6.35
CA GLU A 111 -1.41 -20.91 5.48
C GLU A 111 -2.50 -19.91 5.14
N ILE A 112 -2.90 -19.87 3.87
CA ILE A 112 -4.00 -19.01 3.42
C ILE A 112 -5.30 -19.79 3.53
N LYS A 113 -6.21 -19.32 4.38
CA LYS A 113 -7.60 -19.78 4.44
C LYS A 113 -8.53 -18.79 3.74
N LYS A 114 -9.58 -19.32 3.12
CA LYS A 114 -10.70 -18.54 2.57
C LYS A 114 -11.98 -19.07 3.19
N LEU A 115 -12.72 -18.20 3.85
CA LEU A 115 -13.92 -18.53 4.59
C LEU A 115 -15.05 -17.60 4.16
N SER A 116 -16.28 -18.10 4.14
CA SER A 116 -17.44 -17.23 4.02
C SER A 116 -17.77 -16.58 5.37
N TYR A 117 -18.48 -15.46 5.34
CA TYR A 117 -18.96 -14.84 6.58
C TYR A 117 -19.96 -15.75 7.32
N SER A 118 -20.73 -16.55 6.59
CA SER A 118 -21.64 -17.54 7.18
C SER A 118 -20.86 -18.58 7.97
N ASP A 119 -19.78 -19.12 7.42
CA ASP A 119 -18.95 -20.11 8.12
C ASP A 119 -18.41 -19.55 9.43
N ILE A 120 -17.96 -18.29 9.44
CA ILE A 120 -17.46 -17.65 10.65
C ILE A 120 -18.60 -17.48 11.67
N LYS A 121 -19.77 -17.02 11.23
CA LYS A 121 -20.93 -16.81 12.11
C LYS A 121 -21.50 -18.11 12.68
N GLU A 122 -21.39 -19.20 11.95
CA GLU A 122 -21.87 -20.52 12.36
C GLU A 122 -20.93 -21.20 13.36
N ASN A 123 -19.61 -21.00 13.22
CA ASN A 123 -18.60 -21.72 13.99
C ASN A 123 -18.02 -20.91 15.16
N TYR A 124 -18.22 -19.59 15.20
CA TYR A 124 -17.64 -18.72 16.22
C TYR A 124 -18.68 -17.78 16.81
N THR A 125 -18.54 -17.45 18.10
CA THR A 125 -19.49 -16.57 18.81
C THR A 125 -19.39 -15.14 18.30
N CYS A 126 -18.18 -14.65 18.04
CA CYS A 126 -17.95 -13.38 17.38
C CYS A 126 -16.70 -13.40 16.48
N PHE A 127 -16.48 -12.30 15.76
CA PHE A 127 -15.35 -12.18 14.84
C PHE A 127 -14.00 -12.18 15.57
N ASP A 128 -13.94 -11.60 16.76
CA ASP A 128 -12.71 -11.55 17.56
C ASP A 128 -12.31 -12.97 18.01
N ASP A 129 -13.27 -13.79 18.44
CA ASP A 129 -13.01 -15.21 18.78
C ASP A 129 -12.43 -15.97 17.59
N PHE A 130 -13.00 -15.77 16.39
CA PHE A 130 -12.44 -16.34 15.17
C PHE A 130 -10.98 -15.91 14.95
N LEU A 131 -10.66 -14.62 15.09
CA LEU A 131 -9.30 -14.12 14.89
C LEU A 131 -8.32 -14.74 15.89
N ASP A 132 -8.72 -14.87 17.15
CA ASP A 132 -7.89 -15.37 18.24
C ASP A 132 -7.72 -16.89 18.18
N GLU A 133 -8.80 -17.65 18.01
CA GLU A 133 -8.78 -19.12 17.98
C GLU A 133 -8.01 -19.65 16.76
N GLU A 134 -8.22 -19.05 15.59
CA GLU A 134 -7.50 -19.41 14.36
C GLU A 134 -6.10 -18.80 14.30
N LYS A 135 -5.72 -17.99 15.30
CA LYS A 135 -4.44 -17.25 15.36
C LYS A 135 -4.17 -16.51 14.05
N VAL A 136 -5.15 -15.73 13.61
CA VAL A 136 -5.11 -14.99 12.36
C VAL A 136 -4.03 -13.91 12.45
N PHE A 137 -2.97 -14.07 11.65
CA PHE A 137 -1.91 -13.07 11.55
C PHE A 137 -2.33 -11.85 10.73
N SER A 138 -3.06 -12.08 9.64
CA SER A 138 -3.61 -11.01 8.79
C SER A 138 -4.82 -11.49 8.01
N TYR A 139 -5.72 -10.58 7.67
CA TYR A 139 -6.88 -10.90 6.84
C TYR A 139 -7.26 -9.76 5.91
N THR A 140 -8.02 -10.11 4.88
CA THR A 140 -8.61 -9.18 3.91
C THR A 140 -10.04 -9.62 3.60
N ILE A 141 -10.90 -8.66 3.28
CA ILE A 141 -12.28 -8.91 2.83
C ILE A 141 -12.33 -8.62 1.33
N PRO A 142 -12.04 -9.60 0.45
CA PRO A 142 -12.00 -9.37 -0.98
C PRO A 142 -13.38 -9.10 -1.59
N TYR A 143 -14.44 -9.63 -0.96
CA TYR A 143 -15.84 -9.50 -1.38
C TYR A 143 -16.75 -9.43 -0.16
N ARG A 144 -17.99 -8.96 -0.35
CA ARG A 144 -18.97 -8.68 0.72
C ARG A 144 -19.22 -9.86 1.68
N ASN A 145 -19.03 -11.11 1.24
CA ASN A 145 -19.35 -12.31 2.01
C ASN A 145 -18.16 -13.27 2.20
N GLN A 146 -16.93 -12.79 1.97
CA GLN A 146 -15.73 -13.63 2.04
C GLN A 146 -14.63 -12.94 2.82
N ILE A 147 -13.95 -13.71 3.65
CA ILE A 147 -12.70 -13.34 4.31
C ILE A 147 -11.59 -14.26 3.80
N LYS A 148 -10.43 -13.66 3.52
CA LYS A 148 -9.19 -14.38 3.22
C LYS A 148 -8.19 -14.04 4.32
N CYS A 149 -7.75 -15.03 5.08
CA CYS A 149 -6.83 -14.84 6.19
C CYS A 149 -5.56 -15.70 6.03
N THR A 150 -4.49 -15.26 6.70
CA THR A 150 -3.26 -16.01 6.89
C THR A 150 -3.18 -16.45 8.35
N VAL A 151 -3.04 -17.75 8.56
CA VAL A 151 -2.96 -18.41 9.87
C VAL A 151 -1.69 -19.26 9.97
N GLY A 152 -1.45 -19.87 11.13
CA GLY A 152 -0.37 -20.84 11.31
C GLY A 152 1.04 -20.22 11.29
N ILE A 153 1.13 -18.92 11.62
CA ILE A 153 2.40 -18.22 11.75
C ILE A 153 2.93 -18.39 13.17
N ASP A 154 4.17 -18.85 13.28
CA ASP A 154 4.93 -18.89 14.54
C ASP A 154 5.97 -17.74 14.55
N LEU A 155 5.72 -16.71 15.36
CA LEU A 155 6.51 -15.47 15.39
C LEU A 155 7.76 -15.59 16.26
#